data_AF-A0AAN5D9D2-F1
#
_entry.id   AF-A0AAN5D9D2-F1
#
_cell.length_a   1.000
_cell.length_b   1.000
_cell.length_c   1.000
_cell.angle_alpha   90.00
_cell.angle_beta   90.00
_cell.angle_gamma   90.00
#
_symmetry.space_group_name_H-M   'P 1'
#
loop_
_entity.id
_entity.type
_entity.pdbx_description
1 polymer ?
#
loop_
_entity_poly.entity_id
_entity_poly.type
_entity_poly.pdbx_seq_one_letter_code
_entity_poly.pdbx_strand_id
1 'polypeptide(L)'
;KTIWTLQKLPYAAEIEEQADEHFRVIKAGFAHSVLLKDISRGLLHYCTELGKYISLYSYRFTKEDHIALLRLLIPFVKKGEIYGDVAVILSTMTSLLK
;
A
#
# COMPACT_ATOMS: atom_id res chain seq x y z
N LYS A 1 8.32 5.85 -10.74
CA LYS A 1 7.98 7.08 -11.49
C LYS A 1 7.59 8.12 -10.43
N THR A 2 8.11 9.34 -10.44
CA THR A 2 7.76 10.36 -9.43
C THR A 2 6.81 11.36 -10.08
N ILE A 3 5.76 11.78 -9.39
CA ILE A 3 4.84 12.78 -9.93
C ILE A 3 5.58 14.12 -9.97
N TRP A 4 5.91 14.59 -11.19
CA TRP A 4 6.75 15.77 -11.39
C TRP A 4 6.12 17.06 -10.83
N THR A 5 4.80 17.09 -10.62
CA THR A 5 4.09 18.25 -10.10
C THR A 5 4.36 18.48 -8.62
N LEU A 6 4.65 17.42 -7.84
CA LEU A 6 4.93 17.54 -6.40
C LEU A 6 6.26 18.26 -6.12
N GLN A 7 7.25 18.08 -6.99
CA GLN A 7 8.56 18.74 -6.85
C GLN A 7 8.53 20.25 -7.10
N LYS A 8 7.45 20.77 -7.70
CA LYS A 8 7.31 22.21 -7.98
C LYS A 8 6.57 22.97 -6.88
N LEU A 9 6.15 22.29 -5.81
CA LEU A 9 5.43 22.91 -4.72
C LEU A 9 6.42 23.53 -3.71
N PRO A 10 6.12 24.71 -3.15
CA PRO A 10 6.98 25.35 -2.15
C PRO A 10 7.16 24.52 -0.87
N TYR A 11 6.24 23.57 -0.62
CA TYR A 11 6.23 22.62 0.49
C TYR A 11 6.61 21.19 0.08
N ALA A 12 7.36 21.03 -1.03
CA ALA A 12 7.75 19.71 -1.52
C ALA A 12 8.48 18.87 -0.45
N ALA A 13 9.36 19.47 0.35
CA ALA A 13 10.10 18.77 1.40
C ALA A 13 9.18 18.21 2.51
N GLU A 14 8.18 18.97 2.94
CA GLU A 14 7.20 18.51 3.94
C GLU A 14 6.33 17.38 3.40
N ILE A 15 6.00 17.41 2.11
CA ILE A 15 5.27 16.34 1.42
C ILE A 15 6.10 15.06 1.36
N GLU A 16 7.42 15.16 1.21
CA GLU A 16 8.30 14.00 1.22
C GLU A 16 8.32 13.34 2.61
N GLU A 17 8.45 14.13 3.67
CA GLU A 17 8.42 13.63 5.05
C GLU A 17 7.06 13.01 5.41
N GLN A 18 5.97 13.65 5.00
CA GLN A 18 4.62 13.11 5.20
C GLN A 18 4.41 11.79 4.43
N ALA A 19 4.98 11.64 3.24
CA ALA A 19 4.90 10.40 2.48
C ALA A 19 5.60 9.26 3.22
N ASP A 20 6.80 9.50 3.74
CA ASP A 20 7.58 8.50 4.49
C ASP A 20 6.85 8.07 5.77
N GLU A 21 6.29 9.02 6.51
CA GLU A 21 5.50 8.71 7.71
C GLU A 21 4.22 7.96 7.36
N HIS A 22 3.51 8.36 6.30
CA HIS A 22 2.30 7.68 5.84
C HIS A 22 2.60 6.24 5.44
N PHE A 23 3.72 5.99 4.74
CA PHE A 23 4.16 4.63 4.42
C PHE A 23 4.51 3.82 5.66
N ARG A 24 5.12 4.44 6.68
CA ARG A 24 5.41 3.79 7.96
C ARG A 24 4.13 3.34 8.67
N VAL A 25 3.09 4.18 8.68
CA VAL A 25 1.77 3.86 9.24
C VAL A 25 1.12 2.70 8.49
N ILE A 26 1.17 2.70 7.15
CA ILE A 26 0.63 1.61 6.34
C ILE A 26 1.34 0.28 6.65
N LYS A 27 2.68 0.28 6.76
CA LYS A 27 3.46 -0.92 7.15
C LYS A 27 3.09 -1.44 8.54
N ALA A 28 2.96 -0.53 9.51
CA ALA A 28 2.52 -0.89 10.86
C ALA A 28 1.09 -1.47 10.85
N GLY A 29 0.20 -0.89 10.06
CA GLY A 29 -1.16 -1.36 9.84
C GLY A 29 -1.24 -2.77 9.26
N PHE A 30 -0.43 -3.05 8.23
CA PHE A 30 -0.30 -4.40 7.67
C PHE A 30 0.19 -5.40 8.71
N ALA A 31 1.26 -5.08 9.46
CA ALA A 31 1.79 -5.95 10.50
C ALA A 31 0.75 -6.22 11.60
N HIS A 32 0.02 -5.19 12.04
CA HIS A 32 -1.02 -5.31 13.05
C HIS A 32 -2.20 -6.16 12.58
N SER A 33 -2.65 -5.96 11.33
CA SER A 33 -3.74 -6.74 10.72
C SER A 33 -3.39 -8.22 10.61
N VAL A 34 -2.13 -8.53 10.29
CA VAL A 34 -1.62 -9.91 10.22
C VAL A 34 -1.55 -10.55 11.62
N LEU A 35 -1.06 -9.82 12.62
CA LEU A 35 -0.98 -10.29 14.01
C LEU A 35 -2.37 -10.59 14.59
N LEU A 36 -3.35 -9.71 14.33
CA LEU A 36 -4.73 -9.88 14.77
C LEU A 36 -5.53 -10.88 13.92
N LYS A 37 -4.96 -11.36 12.81
CA LYS A 37 -5.66 -12.15 11.78
C LYS A 37 -6.94 -11.46 11.25
N ASP A 38 -6.98 -10.13 11.29
CA ASP A 38 -8.09 -9.33 10.76
C ASP A 38 -7.88 -9.06 9.27
N ILE A 39 -8.34 -10.01 8.47
CA ILE A 39 -8.19 -10.00 7.00
C ILE A 39 -9.29 -9.15 6.35
N SER A 40 -10.50 -9.14 6.91
CA SER A 40 -11.66 -8.55 6.22
C SER A 40 -11.72 -7.04 6.33
N ARG A 41 -11.31 -6.46 7.47
CA ARG A 41 -11.42 -5.00 7.68
C ARG A 41 -10.06 -4.32 7.77
N GLY A 42 -9.14 -4.86 8.57
CA GLY A 42 -7.80 -4.28 8.74
C GLY A 42 -7.00 -4.30 7.45
N LEU A 43 -6.77 -5.49 6.89
CA LEU A 43 -5.97 -5.66 5.68
C LEU A 43 -6.57 -4.90 4.47
N LEU A 44 -7.89 -4.98 4.28
CA LEU A 44 -8.59 -4.31 3.19
C LEU A 44 -8.50 -2.78 3.27
N HIS A 45 -8.61 -2.23 4.48
CA HIS A 45 -8.45 -0.81 4.73
C HIS A 45 -7.05 -0.34 4.32
N TYR A 46 -6.00 -1.04 4.79
CA TYR A 46 -4.62 -0.68 4.44
C TYR A 46 -4.26 -0.92 2.97
N CYS A 47 -4.89 -1.90 2.30
CA CYS A 47 -4.78 -2.04 0.84
C CYS A 47 -5.36 -0.83 0.09
N THR A 48 -6.53 -0.33 0.54
CA THR A 48 -7.17 0.85 -0.05
C THR A 48 -6.35 2.11 0.19
N GLU A 49 -5.83 2.28 1.42
CA GLU A 49 -4.94 3.39 1.77
C GLU A 49 -3.62 3.32 0.98
N LEU A 50 -3.07 2.11 0.76
CA LEU A 50 -1.91 1.93 -0.10
C LEU A 50 -2.20 2.34 -1.55
N GLY A 51 -3.38 2.01 -2.08
CA GLY A 51 -3.80 2.48 -3.40
C GLY A 51 -3.86 4.01 -3.49
N LYS A 52 -4.39 4.67 -2.46
CA LYS A 52 -4.39 6.15 -2.37
C LYS A 52 -2.97 6.71 -2.26
N TYR A 53 -2.11 6.10 -1.46
CA TYR A 53 -0.71 6.47 -1.33
C TYR A 53 0.02 6.43 -2.68
N ILE A 54 -0.16 5.35 -3.45
CA ILE A 54 0.41 5.21 -4.79
C ILE A 54 -0.14 6.27 -5.74
N SER A 55 -1.43 6.60 -5.64
CA SER A 55 -2.04 7.67 -6.46
C SER A 55 -1.48 9.05 -6.11
N LEU A 56 -1.24 9.33 -4.82
CA LEU A 56 -0.82 10.64 -4.31
C LEU A 56 0.70 10.87 -4.42
N TYR A 57 1.51 9.89 -4.04
CA TYR A 57 2.97 10.02 -3.90
C TYR A 57 3.74 9.19 -4.94
N SER A 58 3.04 8.41 -5.76
CA SER A 58 3.62 7.48 -6.73
C SER A 58 4.45 6.37 -6.08
N TYR A 59 5.30 5.71 -6.87
CA TYR A 59 6.08 4.54 -6.47
C TYR A 59 7.34 4.91 -5.68
N ARG A 60 7.19 5.64 -4.57
CA ARG A 60 8.28 5.94 -3.63
C ARG A 60 8.47 4.80 -2.62
N PHE A 61 8.82 3.61 -3.10
CA PHE A 61 9.17 2.48 -2.26
C PHE A 61 10.40 1.76 -2.81
N THR A 62 11.15 1.12 -1.92
CA THR A 62 12.27 0.27 -2.31
C THR A 62 11.73 -0.98 -3.02
N LYS A 63 12.56 -1.58 -3.89
CA LYS A 63 12.18 -2.84 -4.55
C LYS A 63 11.93 -3.96 -3.54
N GLU A 64 12.66 -3.93 -2.42
CA GLU A 64 12.53 -4.89 -1.32
C GLU A 64 11.18 -4.78 -0.63
N ASP A 65 10.76 -3.56 -0.27
CA ASP A 65 9.44 -3.30 0.32
C ASP A 65 8.31 -3.73 -0.62
N HIS A 66 8.47 -3.44 -1.92
CA HIS A 66 7.49 -3.84 -2.93
C HIS A 66 7.32 -5.36 -3.01
N ILE A 67 8.44 -6.11 -3.04
CA ILE A 67 8.41 -7.58 -3.05
C ILE A 67 7.84 -8.13 -1.74
N ALA A 68 8.16 -7.50 -0.60
CA ALA A 68 7.62 -7.91 0.70
C ALA A 68 6.09 -7.76 0.76
N LEU A 69 5.54 -6.65 0.25
CA LEU A 69 4.10 -6.43 0.15
C LEU A 69 3.43 -7.48 -0.76
N LEU A 70 4.01 -7.79 -1.92
CA LEU A 70 3.48 -8.83 -2.81
C LEU A 70 3.50 -10.22 -2.13
N ARG A 71 4.62 -10.57 -1.48
CA ARG A 71 4.73 -11.83 -0.72
C ARG A 71 3.71 -11.92 0.41
N LEU A 72 3.37 -10.79 1.03
CA LEU A 72 2.34 -10.72 2.05
C LEU A 72 0.95 -10.95 1.44
N LEU A 73 0.62 -10.30 0.32
CA LEU A 73 -0.74 -10.31 -0.26
C LEU A 73 -1.10 -11.60 -1.02
N ILE A 74 -0.14 -12.25 -1.69
CA ILE A 74 -0.34 -13.51 -2.44
C ILE A 74 -1.05 -14.62 -1.63
N PRO A 75 -0.63 -14.98 -0.40
CA PRO A 75 -1.28 -16.03 0.36
C PRO A 75 -2.72 -15.68 0.76
N PHE A 76 -3.07 -14.39 0.93
CA PHE A 76 -4.44 -13.97 1.22
C PHE A 76 -5.36 -14.16 0.01
N VAL A 77 -4.88 -13.87 -1.21
CA VAL A 77 -5.63 -14.16 -2.45
C VAL A 77 -5.84 -15.67 -2.61
N LYS A 78 -4.81 -16.47 -2.34
CA LYS A 78 -4.89 -17.94 -2.44
C LYS A 78 -5.84 -18.57 -1.43
N LYS A 79 -5.98 -17.97 -0.24
CA LYS A 79 -6.86 -18.47 0.82
C LYS A 79 -8.35 -18.24 0.50
N GLY A 80 -8.68 -17.23 -0.31
CA GLY A 80 -9.93 -17.20 -1.10
C GLY A 80 -11.25 -17.29 -0.33
N GLU A 81 -11.32 -16.83 0.93
CA GLU A 81 -12.56 -16.95 1.71
C GLU A 81 -13.57 -15.81 1.44
N ILE A 82 -13.17 -14.69 0.82
CA ILE A 82 -14.05 -13.53 0.59
C ILE A 82 -13.83 -12.95 -0.82
N TYR A 83 -14.71 -13.29 -1.77
CA TYR A 83 -14.61 -12.89 -3.18
C TYR A 83 -14.59 -11.37 -3.41
N GLY A 84 -15.20 -10.56 -2.54
CA GLY A 84 -15.21 -9.09 -2.64
C GLY A 84 -13.86 -8.46 -2.30
N ASP A 85 -13.18 -8.98 -1.28
CA ASP A 85 -11.90 -8.44 -0.79
C ASP A 85 -10.75 -8.76 -1.75
N VAL A 86 -10.84 -9.89 -2.44
CA VAL A 86 -9.86 -10.33 -3.45
C VAL A 86 -9.77 -9.34 -4.62
N ALA A 87 -10.88 -8.70 -5.02
CA ALA A 87 -10.88 -7.72 -6.11
C ALA A 87 -10.08 -6.45 -5.76
N VAL A 88 -10.18 -5.98 -4.52
CA VAL A 88 -9.42 -4.82 -4.03
C VAL A 88 -7.95 -5.17 -3.86
N ILE A 89 -7.65 -6.37 -3.39
CA ILE A 89 -6.26 -6.84 -3.30
C ILE A 89 -5.66 -6.99 -4.70
N LEU A 90 -6.39 -7.56 -5.67
CA LEU A 90 -5.93 -7.67 -7.04
C LEU A 90 -5.74 -6.32 -7.72
N SER A 91 -6.64 -5.36 -7.50
CA SER A 91 -6.48 -4.01 -8.06
C SER A 91 -5.28 -3.30 -7.46
N THR A 92 -5.04 -3.48 -6.15
CA THR A 92 -3.85 -2.98 -5.46
C THR A 92 -2.58 -3.65 -6.01
N MET A 93 -2.58 -4.97 -6.19
CA MET A 93 -1.47 -5.71 -6.82
C MET A 93 -1.23 -5.29 -8.27
N THR A 94 -2.28 -5.05 -9.05
CA THR A 94 -2.16 -4.59 -10.44
C THR A 94 -1.62 -3.17 -10.51
N SER A 95 -2.03 -2.31 -9.58
CA SER A 95 -1.43 -0.99 -9.40
C SER A 95 0.03 -1.10 -8.99
N LEU A 96 0.40 -2.05 -8.15
CA LEU A 96 1.80 -2.30 -7.74
C LEU A 96 2.67 -2.87 -8.89
N LEU A 97 2.10 -3.66 -9.80
CA LEU A 97 2.81 -4.22 -10.95
C LEU A 97 3.04 -3.25 -12.11
N LYS A 98 2.32 -2.13 -12.18
CA LYS A 98 2.48 -1.10 -13.22
C LYS A 98 3.62 -0.13 -12.91
#